data_AF-A0A7C1JDQ7-F1
#
_entry.id   AF-A0A7C1JDQ7-F1
#
_cell.length_a   1.000
_cell.length_b   1.000
_cell.length_c   1.000
_cell.angle_alpha   90.00
_cell.angle_beta   90.00
_cell.angle_gamma   90.00
#
_symmetry.space_group_name_H-M   'P 1'
#
loop_
_entity.id
_entity.type
_entity.pdbx_description
1 polymer ?
#
loop_
_entity_poly.entity_id
_entity_poly.type
_entity_poly.pdbx_seq_one_letter_code
_entity_poly.pdbx_strand_id
1 'polypeptide(L)'
;MISRNGAPPAPAAPSRIYQKPTEFLPDVPAELWLTRLYLLERAEFLGVPLIRWLYLALVGLALIWAALRLPGGWVMGGVLLAIVAGLHLLLRRARSRFFTTFVPEPTPSPPAQVLAPAQKRPVYVTGMLSVERKLRAFTALPGFYRTFATREHALLCRVRPRRVWAIAAWPEEEVGLWYAFFTPQQIIAIQPGLARIDRRKLPGLSITYRPNEAEVQRKSSTPMTLYLAFVDENDRDAVLADLLVDWRPIASVAE
;
A
#
# COMPACT_ATOMS: atom_id res chain seq x y z
N MET A 1 -28.34 65.38 10.02
CA MET A 1 -27.46 64.82 11.08
C MET A 1 -28.28 63.75 11.80
N ILE A 2 -28.42 62.54 11.24
CA ILE A 2 -27.60 61.32 11.45
C ILE A 2 -27.33 61.03 12.93
N SER A 3 -28.04 60.03 13.48
CA SER A 3 -27.44 58.89 14.21
C SER A 3 -28.52 57.86 14.54
N ARG A 4 -28.49 56.72 13.82
CA ARG A 4 -29.21 55.48 14.13
C ARG A 4 -28.36 54.72 15.15
N ASN A 5 -28.94 54.35 16.29
CA ASN A 5 -28.32 53.44 17.26
C ASN A 5 -28.20 52.04 16.65
N GLY A 6 -27.06 51.75 16.01
CA GLY A 6 -26.68 50.42 15.57
C GLY A 6 -25.87 49.73 16.65
N ALA A 7 -26.43 48.70 17.29
CA ALA A 7 -25.65 47.76 18.08
C ALA A 7 -24.70 46.98 17.13
N PRO A 8 -23.43 46.77 17.49
CA PRO A 8 -22.54 45.93 16.69
C PRO A 8 -23.04 44.47 16.71
N PRO A 9 -22.99 43.74 15.58
CA PRO A 9 -23.32 42.33 15.58
C PRO A 9 -22.31 41.57 16.46
N ALA A 10 -22.81 40.61 17.24
CA ALA A 10 -21.99 39.74 18.07
C ALA A 10 -20.90 39.05 17.21
N PRO A 11 -19.65 38.93 17.70
CA PRO A 11 -18.62 38.21 16.98
C PRO A 11 -19.07 36.76 16.76
N ALA A 12 -19.09 36.33 15.50
CA ALA A 12 -19.38 34.95 15.15
C ALA A 12 -18.42 34.03 15.91
N ALA A 13 -18.97 33.11 16.71
CA ALA A 13 -18.18 32.13 17.41
C ALA A 13 -17.32 31.35 16.38
N PRO A 14 -16.01 31.19 16.59
CA PRO A 14 -15.20 30.38 15.70
C PRO A 14 -15.78 28.97 15.70
N SER A 15 -16.16 28.48 14.52
CA SER A 15 -16.52 27.09 14.31
C SER A 15 -15.30 26.24 14.67
N ARG A 16 -15.25 25.76 15.92
CA ARG A 16 -14.31 24.71 16.31
C ARG A 16 -14.72 23.46 15.55
N ILE A 17 -14.17 23.31 14.35
CA ILE A 17 -14.17 22.02 13.64
C ILE A 17 -13.42 21.08 14.58
N TYR A 18 -14.17 20.24 15.29
CA TYR A 18 -13.62 19.20 16.14
C TYR A 18 -12.94 18.18 15.23
N GLN A 19 -11.68 18.44 14.88
CA GLN A 19 -10.87 17.51 14.12
C GLN A 19 -10.58 16.33 15.05
N LYS A 20 -11.25 15.20 14.79
CA LYS A 20 -10.93 13.94 15.45
C LYS A 20 -9.42 13.68 15.29
N PRO A 21 -8.68 13.36 16.37
CA PRO A 21 -7.25 13.06 16.28
C PRO A 21 -7.01 12.04 15.17
N THR A 22 -6.16 12.40 14.21
CA THR A 22 -5.92 11.53 13.05
C THR A 22 -4.91 10.47 13.45
N GLU A 23 -5.39 9.34 13.94
CA GLU A 23 -4.54 8.20 14.29
C GLU A 23 -4.33 7.27 13.10
N PHE A 24 -3.07 6.86 12.89
CA PHE A 24 -2.77 5.86 11.88
C PHE A 24 -3.44 4.54 12.26
N LEU A 25 -3.99 3.85 11.28
CA LEU A 25 -4.49 2.49 11.47
C LEU A 25 -3.42 1.58 12.11
N PRO A 26 -3.85 0.56 12.87
CA PRO A 26 -2.92 -0.45 13.38
C PRO A 26 -2.27 -1.21 12.24
N ASP A 27 -1.12 -1.83 12.50
CA ASP A 27 -0.49 -2.72 11.52
C ASP A 27 -1.36 -3.96 11.32
N VAL A 28 -1.39 -4.46 10.08
CA VAL A 28 -2.20 -5.61 9.71
C VAL A 28 -1.64 -6.88 10.37
N PRO A 29 -2.50 -7.73 10.97
CA PRO A 29 -2.07 -9.01 11.52
C PRO A 29 -1.59 -9.97 10.41
N ALA A 30 -0.69 -10.90 10.74
CA ALA A 30 -0.10 -11.83 9.78
C ALA A 30 -0.67 -13.26 9.89
N GLU A 31 -1.99 -13.38 9.73
CA GLU A 31 -2.67 -14.67 9.88
C GLU A 31 -2.67 -15.50 8.58
N LEU A 32 -2.68 -14.85 7.42
CA LEU A 32 -2.58 -15.50 6.12
C LEU A 32 -1.14 -15.71 5.65
N TRP A 33 -1.01 -16.75 4.82
CA TRP A 33 0.27 -17.16 4.25
C TRP A 33 0.91 -16.07 3.38
N LEU A 34 0.14 -15.26 2.64
CA LEU A 34 0.66 -14.15 1.84
C LEU A 34 1.32 -13.07 2.71
N THR A 35 0.63 -12.67 3.79
CA THR A 35 1.18 -11.72 4.77
C THR A 35 2.44 -12.26 5.42
N ARG A 36 2.47 -13.56 5.76
CA ARG A 36 3.66 -14.22 6.30
C ARG A 36 4.81 -14.28 5.30
N LEU A 37 4.54 -14.55 4.03
CA LEU A 37 5.58 -14.52 2.98
C LEU A 37 6.14 -13.11 2.80
N TYR A 38 5.30 -12.09 2.85
CA TYR A 38 5.74 -10.69 2.83
C TYR A 38 6.66 -10.39 4.03
N LEU A 39 6.26 -10.81 5.25
CA LEU A 39 7.11 -10.67 6.43
C LEU A 39 8.42 -11.44 6.31
N LEU A 40 8.39 -12.66 5.78
CA LEU A 40 9.59 -13.48 5.56
C LEU A 40 10.54 -12.85 4.53
N GLU A 41 9.98 -12.20 3.51
CA GLU A 41 10.77 -11.52 2.48
C GLU A 41 11.47 -10.28 3.02
N ARG A 42 10.82 -9.55 3.93
CA ARG A 42 11.31 -8.25 4.40
C ARG A 42 12.03 -8.27 5.72
N ALA A 43 11.61 -9.10 6.66
CA ALA A 43 12.21 -9.11 7.99
C ALA A 43 13.66 -9.57 7.90
N GLU A 44 14.54 -8.87 8.60
CA GLU A 44 15.97 -9.11 8.59
C GLU A 44 16.44 -9.76 9.87
N PHE A 45 17.28 -10.77 9.70
CA PHE A 45 18.06 -11.38 10.76
C PHE A 45 19.54 -11.16 10.44
N LEU A 46 20.26 -10.47 11.32
CA LEU A 46 21.65 -10.05 11.12
C LEU A 46 21.85 -9.22 9.82
N GLY A 47 20.93 -8.31 9.51
CA GLY A 47 20.96 -7.47 8.30
C GLY A 47 20.72 -8.23 6.99
N VAL A 48 20.28 -9.49 7.07
CA VAL A 48 19.97 -10.31 5.91
C VAL A 48 18.50 -10.75 5.97
N PRO A 49 17.72 -10.60 4.88
CA PRO A 49 16.34 -11.05 4.84
C PRO A 49 16.16 -12.52 5.22
N LEU A 50 15.16 -12.82 6.06
CA LEU A 50 14.86 -14.18 6.53
C LEU A 50 14.67 -15.18 5.39
N ILE A 51 14.10 -14.75 4.26
CA ILE A 51 13.94 -15.61 3.10
C ILE A 51 15.27 -16.14 2.55
N ARG A 52 16.36 -15.37 2.66
CA ARG A 52 17.70 -15.82 2.23
C ARG A 52 18.25 -16.88 3.17
N TRP A 53 18.04 -16.72 4.48
CA TRP A 53 18.39 -17.75 5.46
C TRP A 53 17.64 -19.06 5.19
N LEU A 54 16.35 -18.98 4.84
CA LEU A 54 15.57 -20.17 4.46
C LEU A 54 16.14 -20.84 3.20
N TYR A 55 16.50 -20.07 2.17
CA TYR A 55 17.14 -20.64 0.97
C TYR A 55 18.47 -21.32 1.30
N LEU A 56 19.34 -20.67 2.09
CA LEU A 56 20.62 -21.23 2.49
C LEU A 56 20.45 -22.53 3.28
N ALA A 57 19.49 -22.58 4.20
CA ALA A 57 19.18 -23.78 4.97
C ALA A 57 18.71 -24.94 4.07
N LEU A 58 17.79 -24.68 3.14
CA LEU A 58 17.26 -25.70 2.23
C LEU A 58 18.33 -26.22 1.26
N VAL A 59 19.13 -25.32 0.68
CA VAL A 59 20.23 -25.69 -0.23
C VAL A 59 21.33 -26.44 0.53
N GLY A 60 21.72 -25.95 1.70
CA GLY A 60 22.69 -26.63 2.57
C GLY A 60 22.23 -28.03 2.95
N LEU A 61 20.95 -28.20 3.31
CA LEU A 61 20.38 -29.51 3.63
C LEU A 61 20.39 -30.44 2.40
N ALA A 62 20.07 -29.93 1.21
CA ALA A 62 20.12 -30.71 -0.02
C ALA A 62 21.53 -31.24 -0.32
N LEU A 63 22.55 -30.38 -0.13
CA LEU A 63 23.95 -30.76 -0.32
C LEU A 63 24.41 -31.80 0.72
N ILE A 64 24.05 -31.61 1.99
CA ILE A 64 24.32 -32.56 3.08
C ILE A 64 23.70 -33.93 2.76
N TRP A 65 22.44 -33.96 2.30
CA TRP A 65 21.75 -35.21 1.96
C TRP A 65 22.38 -35.95 0.79
N ALA A 66 22.81 -35.21 -0.23
CA ALA A 66 23.49 -35.77 -1.40
C ALA A 66 24.91 -36.28 -1.05
N ALA A 67 25.66 -35.54 -0.22
CA ALA A 67 27.05 -35.85 0.10
C ALA A 67 27.20 -36.97 1.13
N LEU A 68 26.39 -36.98 2.20
CA LEU A 68 26.50 -37.94 3.30
C LEU A 68 25.76 -39.26 3.04
N ARG A 69 25.17 -39.45 1.85
CA ARG A 69 24.43 -40.67 1.46
C ARG A 69 23.36 -41.07 2.49
N LEU A 70 22.68 -40.07 3.06
CA LEU A 70 21.55 -40.28 3.97
C LEU A 70 20.42 -41.07 3.28
N PRO A 71 19.52 -41.72 4.03
CA PRO A 71 18.40 -42.46 3.44
C PRO A 71 17.61 -41.57 2.47
N GLY A 72 17.38 -42.09 1.25
CA GLY A 72 16.78 -41.34 0.14
C GLY A 72 17.77 -40.57 -0.76
N GLY A 73 19.04 -40.42 -0.36
CA GLY A 73 20.16 -39.93 -1.16
C GLY A 73 19.84 -38.72 -2.05
N TRP A 74 20.18 -38.83 -3.34
CA TRP A 74 19.96 -37.80 -4.35
C TRP A 74 18.48 -37.47 -4.59
N VAL A 75 17.56 -38.40 -4.33
CA VAL A 75 16.12 -38.15 -4.50
C VAL A 75 15.66 -37.10 -3.50
N MET A 76 16.05 -37.24 -2.23
CA MET A 76 15.70 -36.26 -1.20
C MET A 76 16.36 -34.89 -1.46
N GLY A 77 17.63 -34.89 -1.89
CA GLY A 77 18.30 -33.68 -2.35
C GLY A 77 17.54 -32.99 -3.50
N GLY A 78 17.09 -33.77 -4.49
CA GLY A 78 16.26 -33.28 -5.59
C GLY A 78 14.92 -32.70 -5.11
N VAL A 79 14.24 -33.33 -4.16
CA VAL A 79 12.99 -32.81 -3.56
C VAL A 79 13.23 -31.47 -2.86
N LEU A 80 14.30 -31.34 -2.08
CA LEU A 80 14.63 -30.07 -1.41
C LEU A 80 14.92 -28.95 -2.42
N LEU A 81 15.64 -29.25 -3.51
CA LEU A 81 15.87 -28.29 -4.59
C LEU A 81 14.57 -27.93 -5.33
N ALA A 82 13.67 -28.88 -5.54
CA ALA A 82 12.35 -28.62 -6.11
C ALA A 82 11.51 -27.70 -5.21
N ILE A 83 11.59 -27.87 -3.88
CA ILE A 83 10.96 -26.97 -2.90
C ILE A 83 11.54 -25.56 -3.01
N VAL A 84 12.87 -25.42 -3.13
CA VAL A 84 13.53 -24.11 -3.33
C VAL A 84 13.03 -23.44 -4.61
N ALA A 85 12.97 -24.18 -5.73
CA ALA A 85 12.46 -23.66 -6.98
C ALA A 85 10.98 -23.26 -6.88
N GLY A 86 10.14 -24.08 -6.25
CA GLY A 86 8.73 -23.79 -6.00
C GLY A 86 8.52 -22.54 -5.15
N LEU A 87 9.31 -22.39 -4.07
CA LEU A 87 9.30 -21.21 -3.21
C LEU A 87 9.73 -19.94 -3.98
N HIS A 88 10.75 -20.06 -4.83
CA HIS A 88 11.22 -18.95 -5.66
C HIS A 88 10.15 -18.49 -6.66
N LEU A 89 9.49 -19.43 -7.34
CA LEU A 89 8.38 -19.13 -8.25
C LEU A 89 7.19 -18.51 -7.51
N LEU A 90 6.84 -19.06 -6.34
CA LEU A 90 5.77 -18.54 -5.50
C LEU A 90 6.03 -17.09 -5.08
N LEU A 91 7.25 -16.79 -4.62
CA LEU A 91 7.65 -15.44 -4.24
C LEU A 91 7.68 -14.48 -5.43
N ARG A 92 8.19 -14.92 -6.58
CA ARG A 92 8.17 -14.10 -7.80
C ARG A 92 6.73 -13.75 -8.19
N ARG A 93 5.81 -14.70 -8.10
CA ARG A 93 4.38 -14.49 -8.36
C ARG A 93 3.71 -13.61 -7.30
N ALA A 94 4.09 -13.74 -6.03
CA ALA A 94 3.54 -12.93 -4.96
C ALA A 94 4.01 -11.46 -5.05
N ARG A 95 5.29 -11.24 -5.38
CA ARG A 95 5.90 -9.92 -5.60
C ARG A 95 5.22 -9.14 -6.71
N SER A 96 4.91 -9.77 -7.84
CA SER A 96 4.22 -9.10 -8.94
C SER A 96 2.81 -8.63 -8.59
N ARG A 97 2.25 -9.13 -7.48
CA ARG A 97 0.94 -8.74 -6.95
C ARG A 97 1.04 -8.03 -5.60
N PHE A 98 2.23 -7.57 -5.21
CA PHE A 98 2.46 -6.91 -3.92
C PHE A 98 1.90 -7.68 -2.71
N PHE A 99 1.94 -9.01 -2.75
CA PHE A 99 1.40 -9.89 -1.69
C PHE A 99 -0.06 -9.59 -1.30
N THR A 100 -0.83 -8.98 -2.20
CA THR A 100 -2.25 -8.66 -1.99
C THR A 100 -3.12 -9.34 -3.04
N THR A 101 -4.43 -9.35 -2.77
CA THR A 101 -5.45 -9.74 -3.75
C THR A 101 -6.49 -8.64 -3.81
N PHE A 102 -6.72 -8.10 -4.99
CA PHE A 102 -7.80 -7.17 -5.27
C PHE A 102 -8.78 -7.83 -6.23
N VAL A 103 -10.07 -7.74 -5.89
CA VAL A 103 -11.17 -8.24 -6.72
C VAL A 103 -12.00 -7.04 -7.12
N PRO A 104 -12.00 -6.63 -8.39
CA PRO A 104 -12.89 -5.57 -8.85
C PRO A 104 -14.35 -5.93 -8.63
N GLU A 105 -15.13 -4.99 -8.10
CA GLU A 105 -16.56 -5.16 -7.94
C GLU A 105 -17.28 -3.87 -8.38
N PRO A 106 -18.24 -3.96 -9.31
CA PRO A 106 -19.00 -2.80 -9.74
C PRO A 106 -19.79 -2.27 -8.55
N THR A 107 -19.46 -1.06 -8.13
CA THR A 107 -20.11 -0.38 -7.02
C THR A 107 -20.72 0.91 -7.54
N PRO A 108 -21.93 1.32 -7.11
CA PRO A 108 -22.50 2.59 -7.54
C PRO A 108 -21.51 3.72 -7.25
N SER A 109 -21.24 4.51 -8.28
CA SER A 109 -20.33 5.63 -8.17
C SER A 109 -20.99 6.72 -7.32
N PRO A 110 -20.34 7.19 -6.23
CA PRO A 110 -20.84 8.34 -5.49
C PRO A 110 -20.79 9.59 -6.38
N PRO A 111 -21.62 10.60 -6.10
CA PRO A 111 -21.53 11.88 -6.80
C PRO A 111 -20.16 12.51 -6.55
N ALA A 112 -19.56 13.10 -7.59
CA ALA A 112 -18.26 13.74 -7.47
C ALA A 112 -18.32 14.89 -6.45
N GLN A 113 -17.43 14.85 -5.45
CA GLN A 113 -17.41 15.80 -4.35
C GLN A 113 -15.99 16.05 -3.88
N VAL A 114 -15.60 17.31 -3.79
CA VAL A 114 -14.27 17.71 -3.30
C VAL A 114 -14.12 17.39 -1.81
N LEU A 115 -13.06 16.66 -1.48
CA LEU A 115 -12.62 16.50 -0.10
C LEU A 115 -11.87 17.76 0.34
N ALA A 116 -12.19 18.29 1.53
CA ALA A 116 -11.50 19.48 2.01
C ALA A 116 -10.01 19.18 2.30
N PRO A 117 -9.04 20.07 1.99
CA PRO A 117 -7.61 19.76 2.15
C PRO A 117 -7.15 19.41 3.57
N ALA A 118 -7.89 19.86 4.58
CA ALA A 118 -7.63 19.51 5.98
C ALA A 118 -8.14 18.11 6.37
N GLN A 119 -9.04 17.52 5.58
CA GLN A 119 -9.62 16.21 5.85
C GLN A 119 -8.67 15.10 5.41
N LYS A 120 -8.49 14.12 6.28
CA LYS A 120 -7.66 12.93 6.07
C LYS A 120 -8.52 11.70 6.22
N ARG A 121 -8.37 10.74 5.31
CA ARG A 121 -9.12 9.48 5.33
C ARG A 121 -8.16 8.34 5.66
N PRO A 122 -8.38 7.58 6.74
CA PRO A 122 -7.51 6.46 7.10
C PRO A 122 -7.62 5.34 6.06
N VAL A 123 -6.48 4.79 5.67
CA VAL A 123 -6.42 3.81 4.56
C VAL A 123 -5.24 2.87 4.74
N TYR A 124 -5.36 1.63 4.28
CA TYR A 124 -4.23 0.76 4.03
C TYR A 124 -3.82 0.85 2.57
N VAL A 125 -2.53 1.04 2.32
CA VAL A 125 -1.98 1.24 0.98
C VAL A 125 -1.08 0.07 0.61
N THR A 126 -1.30 -0.48 -0.58
CA THR A 126 -0.45 -1.50 -1.20
C THR A 126 0.01 -1.02 -2.56
N GLY A 127 1.31 -1.09 -2.83
CA GLY A 127 1.90 -0.64 -4.09
C GLY A 127 3.28 -0.03 -3.90
N MET A 128 3.74 0.71 -4.91
CA MET A 128 5.01 1.43 -4.86
C MET A 128 4.84 2.76 -4.14
N LEU A 129 5.65 3.01 -3.12
CA LEU A 129 5.73 4.27 -2.39
C LEU A 129 7.16 4.82 -2.44
N SER A 130 7.30 6.13 -2.32
CA SER A 130 8.59 6.81 -2.39
C SER A 130 8.89 7.69 -1.17
N VAL A 131 10.17 7.84 -0.87
CA VAL A 131 10.73 8.81 0.07
C VAL A 131 12.17 9.13 -0.34
N GLU A 132 12.56 10.41 -0.37
CA GLU A 132 13.94 10.84 -0.67
C GLU A 132 14.57 10.11 -1.88
N ARG A 133 13.82 10.00 -2.99
CA ARG A 133 14.21 9.31 -4.24
C ARG A 133 14.33 7.77 -4.16
N LYS A 134 14.05 7.17 -3.00
CA LYS A 134 13.90 5.72 -2.85
C LYS A 134 12.47 5.36 -3.25
N LEU A 135 12.31 4.29 -4.03
CA LEU A 135 11.01 3.73 -4.40
C LEU A 135 10.96 2.28 -3.89
N ARG A 136 9.94 1.92 -3.12
CA ARG A 136 9.80 0.59 -2.51
C ARG A 136 8.36 0.09 -2.58
N ALA A 137 8.22 -1.22 -2.73
CA ALA A 137 6.95 -1.92 -2.71
C ALA A 137 6.51 -2.20 -1.27
N PHE A 138 5.30 -1.80 -0.90
CA PHE A 138 4.70 -2.10 0.41
C PHE A 138 3.38 -2.84 0.26
N THR A 139 3.05 -3.65 1.26
CA THR A 139 1.79 -4.38 1.35
C THR A 139 1.03 -3.91 2.58
N ALA A 140 -0.19 -3.43 2.35
CA ALA A 140 -1.16 -3.06 3.37
C ALA A 140 -0.60 -2.13 4.47
N LEU A 141 0.15 -1.11 4.06
CA LEU A 141 0.78 -0.16 4.97
C LEU A 141 -0.25 0.86 5.48
N PRO A 142 -0.38 1.09 6.79
CA PRO A 142 -1.33 2.05 7.31
C PRO A 142 -0.92 3.48 6.95
N GLY A 143 -1.89 4.28 6.52
CA GLY A 143 -1.66 5.64 6.07
C GLY A 143 -2.93 6.49 6.04
N PHE A 144 -2.80 7.63 5.39
CA PHE A 144 -3.90 8.55 5.12
C PHE A 144 -3.92 8.96 3.66
N TYR A 145 -5.12 8.96 3.09
CA TYR A 145 -5.41 9.73 1.90
C TYR A 145 -5.72 11.17 2.29
N ARG A 146 -5.20 12.13 1.51
CA ARG A 146 -5.64 13.52 1.52
C ARG A 146 -5.50 14.14 0.15
N THR A 147 -6.25 15.21 -0.08
CA THR A 147 -6.07 16.09 -1.24
C THR A 147 -5.51 17.43 -0.78
N PHE A 148 -4.76 18.10 -1.65
CA PHE A 148 -4.24 19.45 -1.41
C PHE A 148 -5.11 20.50 -2.12
N ALA A 149 -4.92 21.77 -1.77
CA ALA A 149 -5.61 22.88 -2.44
C ALA A 149 -5.28 22.93 -3.96
N THR A 150 -4.10 22.44 -4.35
CA THR A 150 -3.65 22.28 -5.74
C THR A 150 -4.26 21.08 -6.47
N ARG A 151 -5.17 20.34 -5.83
CA ARG A 151 -5.76 19.08 -6.31
C ARG A 151 -4.75 17.95 -6.50
N GLU A 152 -3.57 18.08 -5.91
CA GLU A 152 -2.67 16.95 -5.75
C GLU A 152 -3.22 15.99 -4.69
N HIS A 153 -3.22 14.70 -5.01
CA HIS A 153 -3.64 13.64 -4.10
C HIS A 153 -2.42 12.99 -3.48
N ALA A 154 -2.46 12.75 -2.18
CA ALA A 154 -1.37 12.14 -1.46
C ALA A 154 -1.82 11.01 -0.55
N LEU A 155 -1.04 9.95 -0.58
CA LEU A 155 -1.06 8.87 0.37
C LEU A 155 0.15 9.02 1.28
N LEU A 156 -0.07 9.26 2.56
CA LEU A 156 1.01 9.36 3.55
C LEU A 156 0.94 8.14 4.46
N CYS A 157 1.91 7.25 4.30
CA CYS A 157 1.92 5.95 4.98
C CYS A 157 3.06 5.91 5.99
N ARG A 158 2.86 5.18 7.08
CA ARG A 158 3.87 5.05 8.15
C ARG A 158 4.29 3.61 8.32
N VAL A 159 5.59 3.38 8.21
CA VAL A 159 6.25 2.15 8.62
C VAL A 159 6.73 2.33 10.05
N ARG A 160 6.29 1.44 10.95
CA ARG A 160 6.75 1.41 12.34
C ARG A 160 7.88 0.40 12.50
N PRO A 161 8.86 0.66 13.38
CA PRO A 161 9.81 -0.37 13.77
C PRO A 161 9.04 -1.50 14.44
N ARG A 162 9.33 -2.75 14.06
CA ARG A 162 8.67 -3.93 14.63
C ARG A 162 9.60 -5.13 14.60
N ARG A 163 9.36 -6.07 15.53
CA ARG A 163 9.97 -7.38 15.53
C ARG A 163 9.02 -8.40 14.90
N VAL A 164 9.56 -9.25 14.04
CA VAL A 164 8.84 -10.34 13.38
C VAL A 164 9.25 -11.65 14.04
N TRP A 165 8.26 -12.38 14.57
CA TRP A 165 8.43 -13.65 15.30
C TRP A 165 9.51 -13.62 16.40
N ALA A 166 9.69 -12.46 17.04
CA ALA A 166 10.69 -12.19 18.09
C ALA A 166 12.18 -12.35 17.69
N ILE A 167 12.49 -12.83 16.49
CA ILE A 167 13.87 -13.12 16.05
C ILE A 167 14.40 -12.13 15.00
N ALA A 168 13.52 -11.51 14.22
CA ALA A 168 13.92 -10.63 13.11
C ALA A 168 13.38 -9.22 13.32
N ALA A 169 14.10 -8.23 12.78
CA ALA A 169 13.70 -6.83 12.81
C ALA A 169 13.19 -6.40 11.43
N TRP A 170 12.39 -5.35 11.40
CA TRP A 170 12.09 -4.65 10.16
C TRP A 170 13.34 -3.86 9.68
N PRO A 171 13.63 -3.78 8.37
CA PRO A 171 14.77 -3.01 7.87
C PRO A 171 14.71 -1.56 8.31
N GLU A 172 15.80 -1.05 8.90
CA GLU A 172 15.83 0.30 9.47
C GLU A 172 15.65 1.37 8.40
N GLU A 173 16.19 1.16 7.18
CA GLU A 173 16.05 2.14 6.10
C GLU A 173 14.61 2.29 5.58
N GLU A 174 13.71 1.38 5.95
CA GLU A 174 12.30 1.44 5.58
C GLU A 174 11.42 2.05 6.68
N VAL A 175 11.93 2.22 7.90
CA VAL A 175 11.17 2.81 9.01
C VAL A 175 10.99 4.31 8.76
N GLY A 176 9.75 4.80 8.91
CA GLY A 176 9.45 6.21 8.70
C GLY A 176 8.20 6.44 7.86
N LEU A 177 8.14 7.60 7.21
CA LEU A 177 7.04 7.99 6.34
C LEU A 177 7.37 7.71 4.87
N TRP A 178 6.39 7.16 4.17
CA TRP A 178 6.45 6.83 2.76
C TRP A 178 5.24 7.40 2.05
N TYR A 179 5.44 7.87 0.82
CA TYR A 179 4.44 8.67 0.14
C TYR A 179 4.12 8.15 -1.24
N ALA A 180 2.90 8.41 -1.70
CA ALA A 180 2.56 8.40 -3.11
C ALA A 180 1.83 9.70 -3.39
N PHE A 181 2.36 10.47 -4.33
CA PHE A 181 1.75 11.70 -4.82
C PHE A 181 1.29 11.45 -6.25
N PHE A 182 0.10 11.96 -6.58
CA PHE A 182 -0.36 11.97 -7.96
C PHE A 182 -1.38 13.07 -8.18
N THR A 183 -1.39 13.62 -9.39
CA THR A 183 -2.39 14.59 -9.83
C THR A 183 -3.51 13.90 -10.63
N PRO A 184 -4.69 14.52 -10.77
CA PRO A 184 -5.78 13.94 -11.55
C PRO A 184 -5.41 13.58 -12.98
N GLN A 185 -4.54 14.37 -13.62
CA GLN A 185 -4.10 14.16 -15.00
C GLN A 185 -3.20 12.92 -15.16
N GLN A 186 -2.61 12.44 -14.06
CA GLN A 186 -1.80 11.22 -14.06
C GLN A 186 -2.64 9.96 -13.92
N ILE A 187 -3.89 10.07 -13.46
CA ILE A 187 -4.77 8.93 -13.23
C ILE A 187 -5.26 8.38 -14.57
N ILE A 188 -4.97 7.10 -14.80
CA ILE A 188 -5.39 6.36 -16.00
C ILE A 188 -6.73 5.67 -15.73
N ALA A 189 -6.84 4.99 -14.59
CA ALA A 189 -8.04 4.24 -14.24
C ALA A 189 -8.25 4.21 -12.73
N ILE A 190 -9.52 4.27 -12.33
CA ILE A 190 -9.98 4.05 -10.96
C ILE A 190 -10.98 2.90 -11.02
N GLN A 191 -10.78 1.87 -10.20
CA GLN A 191 -11.70 0.74 -10.13
C GLN A 191 -12.09 0.45 -8.68
N PRO A 192 -13.38 0.53 -8.32
CA PRO A 192 -13.85 0.05 -7.03
C PRO A 192 -13.82 -1.47 -6.97
N GLY A 193 -13.71 -1.99 -5.75
CA GLY A 193 -13.75 -3.43 -5.50
C GLY A 193 -13.45 -3.80 -4.05
N LEU A 194 -13.01 -5.03 -3.85
CA LEU A 194 -12.61 -5.54 -2.55
C LEU A 194 -11.11 -5.80 -2.52
N ALA A 195 -10.43 -5.17 -1.56
CA ALA A 195 -9.07 -5.47 -1.21
C ALA A 195 -9.06 -6.55 -0.11
N ARG A 196 -8.36 -7.66 -0.35
CA ARG A 196 -8.10 -8.68 0.68
C ARG A 196 -6.80 -8.33 1.39
N ILE A 197 -6.96 -7.81 2.60
CA ILE A 197 -5.86 -7.52 3.51
C ILE A 197 -5.92 -8.55 4.62
N ASP A 198 -4.96 -9.47 4.58
CA ASP A 198 -4.99 -10.64 5.44
C ASP A 198 -6.38 -11.30 5.37
N ARG A 199 -7.01 -11.67 6.50
CA ARG A 199 -8.30 -12.38 6.48
C ARG A 199 -9.49 -11.47 6.16
N ARG A 200 -9.28 -10.16 6.13
CA ARG A 200 -10.35 -9.18 5.97
C ARG A 200 -10.55 -8.87 4.49
N LYS A 201 -11.81 -8.93 4.06
CA LYS A 201 -12.25 -8.29 2.82
C LYS A 201 -12.65 -6.87 3.20
N LEU A 202 -11.99 -5.89 2.61
CA LEU A 202 -12.22 -4.48 2.87
C LEU A 202 -12.67 -3.78 1.58
N PRO A 203 -13.59 -2.80 1.65
CA PRO A 203 -13.88 -1.94 0.52
C PRO A 203 -12.56 -1.31 0.04
N GLY A 204 -12.34 -1.35 -1.27
CA GLY A 204 -11.06 -0.95 -1.84
C GLY A 204 -11.20 -0.21 -3.16
N LEU A 205 -10.14 0.51 -3.49
CA LEU A 205 -9.98 1.20 -4.77
C LEU A 205 -8.65 0.77 -5.36
N SER A 206 -8.65 0.40 -6.64
CA SER A 206 -7.42 0.36 -7.42
C SER A 206 -7.29 1.68 -8.18
N ILE A 207 -6.12 2.30 -8.07
CA ILE A 207 -5.79 3.54 -8.78
C ILE A 207 -4.57 3.25 -9.62
N THR A 208 -4.75 3.25 -10.93
CA THR A 208 -3.64 3.14 -11.87
C THR A 208 -3.29 4.52 -12.38
N TYR A 209 -2.04 4.93 -12.22
CA TYR A 209 -1.56 6.26 -12.58
C TYR A 209 -0.18 6.19 -13.23
N ARG A 210 0.19 7.23 -13.97
CA ARG A 210 1.51 7.40 -14.55
C ARG A 210 2.35 8.32 -13.67
N PRO A 211 3.40 7.83 -12.99
CA PRO A 211 4.24 8.68 -12.14
C PRO A 211 5.00 9.71 -12.97
N ASN A 212 5.39 10.83 -12.35
CA ASN A 212 6.20 11.83 -13.04
C ASN A 212 7.66 11.34 -13.16
N GLU A 213 8.35 11.69 -14.24
CA GLU A 213 9.74 11.28 -14.49
C GLU A 213 10.70 11.78 -13.40
N ALA A 214 10.36 12.91 -12.75
CA ALA A 214 11.13 13.47 -11.64
C ALA A 214 11.02 12.64 -10.34
N GLU A 215 9.96 11.86 -10.16
CA GLU A 215 9.72 11.08 -8.93
C GLU A 215 10.40 9.71 -8.95
N VAL A 216 10.64 9.15 -10.14
CA VAL A 216 11.22 7.81 -10.30
C VAL A 216 12.56 7.93 -11.02
N GLN A 217 13.67 7.75 -10.29
CA GLN A 217 14.99 7.59 -10.89
C GLN A 217 15.06 6.28 -11.70
N ARG A 218 14.55 6.31 -12.95
CA ARG A 218 14.87 5.49 -14.14
C ARG A 218 13.65 5.36 -15.05
N LYS A 219 13.77 5.90 -16.28
CA LYS A 219 13.34 5.40 -17.62
C LYS A 219 12.08 4.53 -17.75
N SER A 220 11.09 4.68 -16.89
CA SER A 220 9.88 3.88 -16.91
C SER A 220 8.72 4.77 -16.48
N SER A 221 8.17 5.49 -17.46
CA SER A 221 6.82 6.08 -17.43
C SER A 221 5.72 4.99 -17.41
N THR A 222 6.05 3.84 -16.82
CA THR A 222 5.20 2.67 -16.79
C THR A 222 4.10 2.94 -15.77
N PRO A 223 2.84 2.68 -16.14
CA PRO A 223 1.73 2.78 -15.21
C PRO A 223 2.00 2.01 -13.92
N MET A 224 1.77 2.66 -12.78
CA MET A 224 1.83 2.07 -11.46
C MET A 224 0.42 1.94 -10.90
N THR A 225 0.17 0.87 -10.15
CA THR A 225 -1.12 0.65 -9.50
C THR A 225 -0.97 0.68 -7.99
N LEU A 226 -1.81 1.49 -7.35
CA LEU A 226 -2.00 1.54 -5.91
C LEU A 226 -3.32 0.84 -5.58
N TYR A 227 -3.29 -0.05 -4.60
CA TYR A 227 -4.49 -0.64 -4.01
C TYR A 227 -4.71 -0.03 -2.64
N LEU A 228 -5.86 0.64 -2.52
CA LEU A 228 -6.33 1.24 -1.28
C LEU A 228 -7.37 0.32 -0.67
N ALA A 229 -7.32 0.16 0.64
CA ALA A 229 -8.34 -0.56 1.40
C ALA A 229 -8.77 0.25 2.62
N PHE A 230 -10.07 0.33 2.82
CA PHE A 230 -10.68 1.17 3.83
C PHE A 230 -11.37 0.31 4.88
N VAL A 231 -11.36 0.75 6.13
CA VAL A 231 -12.10 0.06 7.20
C VAL A 231 -13.60 0.37 7.10
N ASP A 232 -13.93 1.59 6.65
CA ASP A 232 -15.30 2.08 6.44
C ASP A 232 -15.54 2.33 4.95
N GLU A 233 -16.72 1.94 4.49
CA GLU A 233 -17.20 2.17 3.13
C GLU A 233 -17.41 3.67 2.86
N ASN A 234 -17.81 4.45 3.86
CA ASN A 234 -17.96 5.90 3.74
C ASN A 234 -16.62 6.59 3.45
N ASP A 235 -15.52 6.11 4.02
CA ASP A 235 -14.19 6.65 3.74
C ASP A 235 -13.76 6.31 2.31
N ARG A 236 -14.06 5.08 1.85
CA ARG A 236 -13.83 4.69 0.45
C ARG A 236 -14.62 5.56 -0.50
N ASP A 237 -15.91 5.79 -0.23
CA ASP A 237 -16.78 6.59 -1.10
C ASP A 237 -16.39 8.06 -1.10
N ALA A 238 -15.99 8.62 0.04
CA ALA A 238 -15.47 9.99 0.10
C ALA A 238 -14.19 10.16 -0.73
N VAL A 239 -13.28 9.18 -0.70
CA VAL A 239 -12.07 9.21 -1.54
C VAL A 239 -12.42 9.04 -3.00
N LEU A 240 -13.31 8.10 -3.34
CA LEU A 240 -13.77 7.91 -4.71
C LEU A 240 -14.43 9.18 -5.26
N ALA A 241 -15.36 9.78 -4.52
CA ALA A 241 -16.03 11.03 -4.88
C ALA A 241 -15.04 12.17 -5.16
N ASP A 242 -13.97 12.28 -4.35
CA ASP A 242 -12.93 13.30 -4.52
C ASP A 242 -12.08 13.09 -5.77
N LEU A 243 -11.73 11.84 -6.08
CA LEU A 243 -10.98 11.49 -7.28
C LEU A 243 -11.81 11.71 -8.55
N LEU A 244 -13.12 11.45 -8.48
CA LEU A 244 -14.04 11.61 -9.61
C LEU A 244 -14.28 13.07 -10.02
N VAL A 245 -13.93 14.06 -9.19
CA VAL A 245 -14.09 15.48 -9.53
C VAL A 245 -13.28 15.86 -10.76
N ASP A 246 -12.03 15.40 -10.82
CA ASP A 246 -11.07 15.81 -11.86
C ASP A 246 -10.69 14.66 -12.79
N TRP A 247 -11.00 13.41 -12.41
CA TRP A 247 -10.77 12.27 -13.26
C TRP A 247 -11.70 12.31 -14.47
N ARG A 248 -11.10 12.30 -15.64
CA ARG A 248 -11.79 12.06 -16.91
C ARG A 248 -11.32 10.71 -17.42
N PRO A 249 -12.22 9.75 -17.67
CA PRO A 249 -11.82 8.53 -18.35
C PRO A 249 -11.20 8.94 -19.68
N ILE A 250 -9.94 8.55 -19.92
CA ILE A 250 -9.39 8.65 -21.26
C ILE A 250 -10.21 7.66 -22.07
N ALA A 251 -11.12 8.16 -22.91
CA ALA A 251 -11.79 7.33 -23.89
C ALA A 251 -10.69 6.59 -24.65
N SER A 252 -10.65 5.27 -24.54
CA SER A 252 -9.78 4.45 -25.35
C SER A 252 -10.02 4.87 -26.79
N VAL A 253 -9.02 5.49 -27.42
CA VAL A 253 -8.95 5.57 -28.88
C VAL A 253 -8.99 4.11 -29.31
N ALA A 254 -10.11 3.70 -29.89
CA ALA A 254 -10.25 2.39 -30.48
C ALA A 254 -9.20 2.29 -31.58
N GLU A 255 -8.25 1.38 -31.42
CA GLU A 255 -7.49 0.79 -32.54
C GLU A 255 -8.19 -0.51 -32.95
#